data_AF-A0A397T8M1-F1
#
_entry.id   AF-A0A397T8M1-F1
#
_cell.length_a   1.000
_cell.length_b   1.000
_cell.length_c   1.000
_cell.angle_alpha   90.00
_cell.angle_beta   90.00
_cell.angle_gamma   90.00
#
_symmetry.space_group_name_H-M   'P 1'
#
loop_
_entity.id
_entity.type
_entity.pdbx_description
1 polymer ?
#
loop_
_entity_poly.entity_id
_entity_poly.type
_entity_poly.pdbx_seq_one_letter_code
_entity_poly.pdbx_strand_id
1 'polypeptide(L)'
;MVEKEFYLFVRVLQSLALLCLTGLEITQLILFKNQNDTIVEKPTSWEAFENFYKQHGIKYFHYAVIIITLIYILYDMFYFTSRWKLGPHIRKESFFLLLWLAVGFSIIYPIFLNKSKLECNLNDFQNGPAKITECRIYITNMAIIWFIVLLFLVTTISSIYLLIQRNRLRNQIVRG
;
A
#
# COMPACT_ATOMS: atom_id res chain seq x y z
N MET A 1 16.83 -24.45 -0.60
CA MET A 1 16.48 -23.97 -1.96
C MET A 1 15.10 -23.33 -1.97
N VAL A 2 14.08 -24.02 -1.44
CA VAL A 2 12.66 -23.58 -1.34
C VAL A 2 12.44 -22.21 -0.69
N GLU A 3 13.13 -21.89 0.41
CA GLU A 3 12.90 -20.62 1.15
C GLU A 3 13.29 -19.36 0.34
N LYS A 4 14.33 -19.47 -0.50
CA LYS A 4 14.80 -18.37 -1.35
C LYS A 4 13.81 -18.09 -2.48
N GLU A 5 13.28 -19.15 -3.08
CA GLU A 5 12.29 -19.08 -4.15
C GLU A 5 10.97 -18.53 -3.64
N PHE A 6 10.53 -18.96 -2.46
CA PHE A 6 9.35 -18.42 -1.79
C PHE A 6 9.50 -16.91 -1.52
N TYR A 7 10.62 -16.46 -0.97
CA TYR A 7 10.83 -15.04 -0.71
C TYR A 7 10.84 -14.20 -2.00
N LEU A 8 11.52 -14.69 -3.04
CA LEU A 8 11.54 -14.03 -4.34
C LEU A 8 10.15 -13.96 -4.97
N PHE A 9 9.37 -15.04 -4.86
CA PHE A 9 7.98 -15.08 -5.31
C PHE A 9 7.12 -14.02 -4.60
N VAL A 10 7.23 -13.91 -3.27
CA VAL A 10 6.50 -12.88 -2.50
C VAL A 10 6.94 -11.46 -2.92
N ARG A 11 8.22 -11.24 -3.21
CA ARG A 11 8.71 -9.94 -3.72
C ARG A 11 8.17 -9.58 -5.10
N VAL A 12 8.07 -10.56 -6.00
CA VAL A 12 7.45 -10.37 -7.31
C VAL A 12 5.96 -10.04 -7.15
N LEU A 13 5.24 -10.73 -6.26
CA LEU A 13 3.84 -10.42 -5.95
C LEU A 13 3.68 -9.01 -5.36
N GLN A 14 4.54 -8.60 -4.43
CA GLN A 14 4.54 -7.24 -3.88
C GLN A 14 4.75 -6.19 -4.97
N SER A 15 5.66 -6.45 -5.91
CA SER A 15 5.91 -5.56 -7.06
C SER A 15 4.71 -5.45 -7.98
N LEU A 16 4.10 -6.59 -8.34
CA LEU A 16 2.92 -6.63 -9.22
C LEU A 16 1.71 -5.93 -8.57
N ALA A 17 1.48 -6.16 -7.28
CA ALA A 17 0.43 -5.48 -6.54
C ALA A 17 0.64 -3.96 -6.51
N LEU A 18 1.89 -3.51 -6.30
CA LEU A 18 2.23 -2.08 -6.29
C LEU A 18 2.09 -1.44 -7.68
N LEU A 19 2.47 -2.14 -8.74
CA LEU A 19 2.26 -1.68 -10.13
C LEU A 19 0.77 -1.57 -10.46
N CYS A 20 -0.04 -2.57 -10.05
CA CYS A 20 -1.48 -2.54 -10.22
C CYS A 20 -2.10 -1.34 -9.48
N LEU A 21 -1.70 -1.13 -8.21
CA LEU A 21 -2.13 0.00 -7.39
C LEU A 21 -1.78 1.35 -8.06
N THR A 22 -0.55 1.49 -8.52
CA THR A 22 -0.09 2.71 -9.21
C THR A 22 -0.89 2.95 -10.49
N GLY A 23 -1.18 1.90 -11.27
CA GLY A 23 -2.00 1.99 -12.48
C GLY A 23 -3.43 2.43 -12.19
N LEU A 24 -4.05 1.92 -11.12
CA LEU A 24 -5.38 2.34 -10.68
C LEU A 24 -5.40 3.80 -10.23
N GLU A 25 -4.40 4.24 -9.46
CA GLU A 25 -4.26 5.63 -9.03
C GLU A 25 -4.07 6.59 -10.21
N ILE A 26 -3.25 6.22 -11.20
CA ILE A 26 -3.11 7.00 -12.45
C ILE A 26 -4.45 7.09 -13.19
N THR A 27 -5.19 5.98 -13.26
CA THR A 27 -6.50 5.94 -13.91
C THR A 27 -7.49 6.86 -13.19
N GLN A 28 -7.49 6.86 -11.85
CA GLN A 28 -8.29 7.80 -11.05
C GLN A 28 -7.87 9.24 -11.31
N LEU A 29 -6.57 9.57 -11.30
CA LEU A 29 -6.06 10.92 -11.57
C LEU A 29 -6.51 11.45 -12.95
N ILE A 30 -6.46 10.61 -13.99
CA ILE A 30 -6.91 10.98 -15.34
C ILE A 30 -8.43 11.23 -15.36
N LEU A 31 -9.21 10.36 -14.72
CA LEU A 31 -10.67 10.52 -14.60
C LEU A 31 -11.04 11.81 -13.85
N PHE A 32 -10.35 12.11 -12.74
CA PHE A 32 -10.56 13.33 -11.95
C PHE A 32 -10.17 14.60 -12.71
N LYS A 33 -9.05 14.58 -13.45
CA LYS A 33 -8.61 15.75 -14.23
C LYS A 33 -9.66 16.17 -15.25
N ASN A 34 -10.30 15.22 -15.93
CA ASN A 34 -11.36 15.50 -16.90
C ASN A 34 -12.63 16.11 -16.26
N GLN A 35 -12.81 15.98 -14.96
CA GLN A 35 -13.99 16.47 -14.23
C GLN A 35 -13.73 17.83 -13.57
N ASN A 36 -12.49 18.10 -13.15
CA ASN A 36 -12.09 19.30 -12.42
C ASN A 36 -11.82 20.55 -13.28
N ASP A 37 -11.75 20.46 -14.60
CA ASP A 37 -11.60 21.63 -15.50
C ASP A 37 -12.80 22.61 -15.43
N THR A 38 -13.82 22.32 -14.61
CA THR A 38 -15.00 23.15 -14.40
C THR A 38 -15.02 23.93 -13.08
N ILE A 39 -14.14 23.62 -12.11
CA ILE A 39 -14.22 24.20 -10.75
C ILE A 39 -12.80 24.40 -10.18
N VAL A 40 -12.13 25.51 -10.55
CA VAL A 40 -10.91 25.94 -9.85
C VAL A 40 -11.11 27.34 -9.31
N GLU A 41 -11.77 27.43 -8.16
CA GLU A 41 -11.61 28.58 -7.26
C GLU A 41 -10.34 28.35 -6.41
N LYS A 42 -9.36 29.24 -6.55
CA LYS A 42 -8.13 29.23 -5.75
C LYS A 42 -8.48 29.42 -4.27
N PRO A 43 -8.00 28.57 -3.35
CA PRO A 43 -8.23 28.78 -1.93
C PRO A 43 -7.30 29.90 -1.41
N THR A 44 -7.87 31.07 -1.12
CA THR A 44 -7.14 32.24 -0.58
C THR A 44 -7.18 32.34 0.94
N SER A 45 -7.82 31.40 1.65
CA SER A 45 -7.94 31.38 3.12
C SER A 45 -7.32 30.13 3.77
N TRP A 46 -6.85 30.28 5.01
CA TRP A 46 -6.29 29.19 5.83
C TRP A 46 -7.28 28.05 6.08
N GLU A 47 -8.56 28.37 6.24
CA GLU A 47 -9.64 27.40 6.44
C GLU A 47 -9.90 26.56 5.17
N ALA A 48 -9.78 27.18 3.99
CA ALA A 48 -9.84 26.46 2.71
C ALA A 48 -8.60 25.59 2.49
N PHE A 49 -7.42 26.03 2.94
CA PHE A 49 -6.21 25.19 2.94
C PHE A 49 -6.34 23.99 3.89
N GLU A 50 -6.90 24.18 5.10
CA GLU A 50 -7.10 23.08 6.04
C GLU A 50 -8.12 22.06 5.52
N ASN A 51 -9.21 22.50 4.91
CA ASN A 51 -10.18 21.61 4.27
C ASN A 51 -9.58 20.91 3.05
N PHE A 52 -8.81 21.62 2.22
CA PHE A 52 -8.07 21.02 1.10
C PHE A 52 -7.05 19.98 1.60
N TYR A 53 -6.33 20.25 2.68
CA TYR A 53 -5.34 19.34 3.26
C TYR A 53 -5.99 18.15 3.97
N LYS A 54 -7.12 18.33 4.64
CA LYS A 54 -7.91 17.21 5.20
C LYS A 54 -8.44 16.30 4.10
N GLN A 55 -8.84 16.87 2.95
CA GLN A 55 -9.43 16.12 1.84
C GLN A 55 -8.39 15.50 0.88
N HIS A 56 -7.23 16.15 0.68
CA HIS A 56 -6.19 15.73 -0.26
C HIS A 56 -4.87 15.29 0.39
N GLY A 57 -4.58 15.69 1.63
CA GLY A 57 -3.34 15.35 2.35
C GLY A 57 -3.15 13.84 2.55
N ILE A 58 -4.25 13.12 2.79
CA ILE A 58 -4.24 11.65 2.87
C ILE A 58 -3.80 11.03 1.53
N LYS A 59 -4.20 11.61 0.39
CA LYS A 59 -3.79 11.14 -0.94
C LYS A 59 -2.30 11.39 -1.21
N TYR A 60 -1.78 12.56 -0.83
CA TYR A 60 -0.33 12.84 -0.97
C TYR A 60 0.54 11.92 -0.12
N PHE A 61 0.11 11.64 1.11
CA PHE A 61 0.78 10.65 1.96
C PHE A 61 0.78 9.26 1.30
N HIS A 62 -0.35 8.85 0.72
CA HIS A 62 -0.45 7.59 -0.01
C HIS A 62 0.55 7.50 -1.18
N TYR A 63 0.67 8.56 -2.00
CA TYR A 63 1.63 8.59 -3.11
C TYR A 63 3.09 8.52 -2.64
N ALA A 64 3.43 9.22 -1.55
CA ALA A 64 4.76 9.13 -0.98
C ALA A 64 5.10 7.70 -0.53
N VAL A 65 4.14 7.02 0.12
CA VAL A 65 4.27 5.62 0.52
C VAL A 65 4.51 4.70 -0.68
N ILE A 66 3.75 4.87 -1.77
CA ILE A 66 3.92 4.07 -2.99
C ILE A 66 5.33 4.24 -3.56
N ILE A 67 5.81 5.47 -3.73
CA ILE A 67 7.12 5.77 -4.32
C ILE A 67 8.25 5.17 -3.47
N ILE A 68 8.23 5.39 -2.16
CA ILE A 68 9.25 4.86 -1.25
C ILE A 68 9.25 3.33 -1.25
N THR A 69 8.07 2.70 -1.28
CA THR A 69 7.94 1.24 -1.34
C THR A 69 8.45 0.69 -2.67
N LEU A 70 8.21 1.38 -3.79
CA LEU A 70 8.66 0.96 -5.11
C LEU A 70 10.19 0.99 -5.20
N ILE A 71 10.80 2.08 -4.74
CA ILE A 71 12.27 2.20 -4.65
C ILE A 71 12.83 1.08 -3.78
N TYR A 72 12.19 0.80 -2.64
CA TYR A 72 12.62 -0.27 -1.73
C TYR A 72 12.59 -1.65 -2.38
N ILE A 73 11.48 -2.04 -3.02
CA ILE A 73 11.33 -3.36 -3.62
C ILE A 73 12.29 -3.52 -4.80
N LEU A 74 12.42 -2.52 -5.67
CA LEU A 74 13.38 -2.55 -6.77
C LEU A 74 14.81 -2.72 -6.27
N TYR A 75 15.18 -1.93 -5.26
CA TYR A 75 16.48 -2.04 -4.63
C TYR A 75 16.72 -3.42 -3.99
N ASP A 76 15.71 -3.99 -3.33
CA ASP A 76 15.80 -5.33 -2.74
C ASP A 76 15.94 -6.43 -3.81
N MET A 77 15.24 -6.30 -4.95
CA MET A 77 15.33 -7.23 -6.09
C MET A 77 16.69 -7.16 -6.79
N PHE A 78 17.22 -5.96 -7.07
CA PHE A 78 18.52 -5.80 -7.72
C PHE A 78 19.67 -6.36 -6.89
N TYR A 79 19.63 -6.16 -5.56
CA TYR A 79 20.69 -6.62 -4.65
C TYR A 79 20.35 -7.94 -3.95
N PHE A 80 19.34 -8.67 -4.43
CA PHE A 80 18.80 -9.87 -3.77
C PHE A 80 19.87 -10.95 -3.53
N THR A 81 20.69 -11.24 -4.54
CA THR A 81 21.74 -12.27 -4.49
C THR A 81 22.82 -11.97 -3.46
N SER A 82 23.17 -10.69 -3.29
CA SER A 82 24.15 -10.23 -2.30
C SER A 82 23.55 -10.24 -0.90
N ARG A 83 22.31 -9.75 -0.73
CA ARG A 83 21.65 -9.59 0.57
C ARG A 83 21.12 -10.86 1.19
N TRP A 84 20.71 -11.84 0.39
CA TRP A 84 20.28 -13.14 0.93
C TRP A 84 21.35 -13.79 1.82
N LYS A 85 22.64 -13.52 1.54
CA LYS A 85 23.76 -14.00 2.34
C LYS A 85 23.91 -13.29 3.70
N LEU A 86 23.46 -12.04 3.82
CA LEU A 86 23.55 -11.26 5.07
C LEU A 86 22.43 -11.62 6.09
N GLY A 87 21.36 -12.26 5.65
CA GLY A 87 20.28 -12.76 6.51
C GLY A 87 19.07 -11.81 6.63
N PRO A 88 18.05 -12.19 7.41
CA PRO A 88 16.73 -11.55 7.38
C PRO A 88 16.76 -10.12 7.95
N HIS A 89 16.27 -9.15 7.16
CA HIS A 89 16.22 -7.73 7.51
C HIS A 89 14.88 -7.33 8.16
N ILE A 90 14.56 -7.91 9.32
CA ILE A 90 13.27 -7.74 10.03
C ILE A 90 12.90 -6.27 10.22
N ARG A 91 13.87 -5.41 10.59
CA ARG A 91 13.61 -3.98 10.87
C ARG A 91 13.01 -3.25 9.66
N LYS A 92 13.43 -3.60 8.44
CA LYS A 92 12.93 -2.95 7.22
C LYS A 92 11.52 -3.46 6.89
N GLU A 93 11.30 -4.77 6.94
CA GLU A 93 9.98 -5.37 6.71
C GLU A 93 8.92 -4.84 7.67
N SER A 94 9.24 -4.78 8.97
CA SER A 94 8.31 -4.27 9.98
C SER A 94 8.00 -2.78 9.79
N PHE A 95 8.98 -1.97 9.35
CA PHE A 95 8.74 -0.56 9.05
C PHE A 95 7.75 -0.39 7.89
N PHE A 96 7.95 -1.13 6.79
CA PHE A 96 7.03 -1.08 5.65
C PHE A 96 5.65 -1.63 6.01
N LEU A 97 5.57 -2.70 6.81
CA LEU A 97 4.29 -3.21 7.31
C LEU A 97 3.50 -2.14 8.08
N LEU A 98 4.14 -1.44 9.02
CA LEU A 98 3.50 -0.36 9.79
C LEU A 98 3.04 0.79 8.89
N LEU A 99 3.84 1.13 7.89
CA LEU A 99 3.57 2.19 6.95
C LEU A 99 2.38 1.85 6.04
N TRP A 100 2.29 0.60 5.56
CA TRP A 100 1.13 0.11 4.81
C TRP A 100 -0.12 -0.07 5.68
N LEU A 101 0.02 -0.43 6.96
CA LEU A 101 -1.09 -0.43 7.91
C LEU A 101 -1.65 0.98 8.12
N ALA A 102 -0.77 1.98 8.30
CA ALA A 102 -1.19 3.38 8.44
C ALA A 102 -1.98 3.86 7.22
N VAL A 103 -1.52 3.51 6.00
CA VAL A 103 -2.24 3.77 4.76
C VAL A 103 -3.58 3.04 4.73
N GLY A 104 -3.60 1.74 5.03
CA GLY A 104 -4.83 0.93 5.07
C GLY A 104 -5.87 1.54 6.00
N PHE A 105 -5.49 1.90 7.22
CA PHE A 105 -6.41 2.54 8.17
C PHE A 105 -6.88 3.92 7.71
N SER A 106 -6.00 4.74 7.10
CA SER A 106 -6.38 6.07 6.60
C SER A 106 -7.49 6.02 5.54
N ILE A 107 -7.58 4.92 4.79
CA ILE A 107 -8.59 4.71 3.74
C ILE A 107 -9.92 4.21 4.30
N ILE A 108 -9.91 3.44 5.40
CA ILE A 108 -11.16 3.01 6.05
C ILE A 108 -11.73 4.10 6.98
N TYR A 109 -10.88 4.95 7.54
CA TYR A 109 -11.26 6.02 8.45
C TYR A 109 -12.51 6.83 8.02
N PRO A 110 -12.63 7.32 6.77
CA PRO A 110 -13.83 8.04 6.33
C PRO A 110 -15.10 7.16 6.31
N ILE A 111 -14.99 5.86 6.00
CA ILE A 111 -16.12 4.92 5.97
C ILE A 111 -16.68 4.70 7.37
N PHE A 112 -15.80 4.60 8.38
CA PHE A 112 -16.21 4.38 9.77
C PHE A 112 -16.86 5.62 10.41
N LEU A 113 -16.38 6.83 10.09
CA LEU A 113 -16.87 8.06 10.73
C LEU A 113 -18.06 8.68 10.04
N ASN A 114 -18.13 8.67 8.70
CA ASN A 114 -19.20 9.37 7.99
C ASN A 114 -20.54 8.63 7.99
N LYS A 115 -20.63 7.39 8.53
CA LYS A 115 -21.85 6.53 8.48
C LYS A 115 -22.48 6.40 7.08
N SER A 116 -21.79 6.86 6.02
CA SER A 116 -22.19 6.73 4.64
C SER A 116 -21.97 5.26 4.29
N LYS A 117 -23.07 4.53 4.13
CA LYS A 117 -23.04 3.17 3.60
C LYS A 117 -22.24 3.22 2.29
N LEU A 118 -21.12 2.49 2.24
CA LEU A 118 -20.34 2.28 1.03
C LEU A 118 -21.12 1.33 0.09
N GLU A 119 -22.35 1.70 -0.24
CA GLU A 119 -23.21 0.99 -1.18
C GLU A 119 -22.98 1.67 -2.54
N CYS A 120 -22.20 1.03 -3.42
CA CYS A 120 -22.17 1.42 -4.84
C CYS A 120 -23.51 1.02 -5.45
N ASN A 121 -24.56 1.80 -5.19
CA ASN A 121 -25.92 1.47 -5.62
C ASN A 121 -26.06 1.69 -7.13
N LEU A 122 -26.58 0.67 -7.81
CA LEU A 122 -26.87 0.73 -9.25
C LEU A 122 -27.92 1.82 -9.57
N ASN A 123 -28.72 2.25 -8.60
CA ASN A 123 -29.72 3.30 -8.82
C ASN A 123 -29.11 4.69 -9.11
N ASP A 124 -27.80 4.89 -8.88
CA ASP A 124 -27.07 6.10 -9.30
C ASP A 124 -26.74 6.13 -10.81
N PHE A 125 -27.17 5.15 -11.60
CA PHE A 125 -27.04 5.16 -13.06
C PHE A 125 -27.65 6.43 -13.70
N GLN A 126 -28.66 7.03 -13.08
CA GLN A 126 -29.25 8.30 -13.55
C GLN A 126 -28.33 9.52 -13.35
N ASN A 127 -27.34 9.45 -12.45
CA ASN A 127 -26.43 10.55 -12.11
C ASN A 127 -25.05 10.47 -12.79
N GLY A 128 -24.86 9.50 -13.72
CA GLY A 128 -23.72 9.41 -14.62
C GLY A 128 -22.81 8.19 -14.39
N PRO A 129 -22.35 7.49 -15.46
CA PRO A 129 -21.55 6.26 -15.37
C PRO A 129 -20.18 6.45 -14.71
N ALA A 130 -19.69 7.69 -14.59
CA ALA A 130 -18.42 8.02 -13.97
C ALA A 130 -18.38 7.71 -12.46
N LYS A 131 -19.47 7.98 -11.72
CA LYS A 131 -19.52 7.81 -10.26
C LYS A 131 -19.48 6.35 -9.82
N ILE A 132 -20.10 5.45 -10.59
CA ILE A 132 -20.08 4.00 -10.31
C ILE A 132 -18.68 3.43 -10.54
N THR A 133 -18.03 3.88 -11.61
CA THR A 133 -16.68 3.46 -11.96
C THR A 133 -15.68 3.92 -10.89
N GLU A 134 -15.83 5.14 -10.38
CA GLU A 134 -15.05 5.68 -9.28
C GLU A 134 -15.20 4.86 -7.98
N CYS A 135 -16.44 4.51 -7.59
CA CYS A 135 -16.72 3.69 -6.42
C CYS A 135 -16.08 2.29 -6.52
N ARG A 136 -16.17 1.65 -7.70
CA ARG A 136 -15.55 0.33 -7.95
C ARG A 136 -14.03 0.40 -7.93
N ILE A 137 -13.44 1.44 -8.53
CA ILE A 137 -11.98 1.61 -8.49
C ILE A 137 -11.53 1.86 -7.06
N TYR A 138 -12.25 2.67 -6.27
CA TYR A 138 -11.93 2.92 -4.86
C TYR A 138 -11.95 1.63 -4.02
N ILE A 139 -12.98 0.79 -4.17
CA ILE A 139 -13.05 -0.52 -3.48
C ILE A 139 -11.90 -1.43 -3.91
N THR A 140 -11.61 -1.47 -5.21
CA THR A 140 -10.51 -2.28 -5.75
C THR A 140 -9.16 -1.81 -5.20
N ASN A 141 -8.96 -0.50 -5.12
CA ASN A 141 -7.77 0.12 -4.56
C ASN A 141 -7.59 -0.25 -3.08
N MET A 142 -8.67 -0.12 -2.30
CA MET A 142 -8.69 -0.56 -0.90
C MET A 142 -8.33 -2.05 -0.75
N ALA A 143 -8.91 -2.92 -1.59
CA ALA A 143 -8.61 -4.35 -1.57
C ALA A 143 -7.13 -4.65 -1.86
N ILE A 144 -6.53 -3.99 -2.86
CA ILE A 144 -5.11 -4.15 -3.21
C ILE A 144 -4.20 -3.67 -2.08
N ILE A 145 -4.56 -2.57 -1.40
CA ILE A 145 -3.78 -2.04 -0.27
C ILE A 145 -3.75 -3.05 0.88
N TRP A 146 -4.89 -3.64 1.23
CA TRP A 146 -4.94 -4.70 2.24
C TRP A 146 -4.22 -5.97 1.79
N PHE A 147 -4.26 -6.30 0.50
CA PHE A 147 -3.45 -7.38 -0.05
C PHE A 147 -1.95 -7.12 0.11
N ILE A 148 -1.48 -5.89 -0.13
CA ILE A 148 -0.08 -5.49 0.10
C ILE A 148 0.29 -5.60 1.59
N VAL A 149 -0.60 -5.15 2.50
CA VAL A 149 -0.41 -5.32 3.95
C VAL A 149 -0.21 -6.80 4.30
N LEU A 150 -1.04 -7.70 3.76
CA LEU A 150 -0.91 -9.14 3.98
C LEU A 150 0.42 -9.68 3.45
N LEU A 151 0.87 -9.23 2.27
CA LEU A 151 2.17 -9.64 1.73
C LEU A 151 3.33 -9.20 2.64
N PHE A 152 3.32 -7.97 3.16
CA PHE A 152 4.33 -7.49 4.11
C PHE A 152 4.27 -8.20 5.47
N LEU A 153 3.08 -8.62 5.89
CA LEU A 153 2.90 -9.42 7.08
C LEU A 153 3.53 -10.81 6.91
N VAL A 154 3.29 -11.46 5.77
CA VAL A 154 3.90 -12.76 5.45
C VAL A 154 5.42 -12.68 5.40
N THR A 155 6.00 -11.66 4.77
CA THR A 155 7.47 -11.47 4.75
C THR A 155 8.03 -11.20 6.13
N THR A 156 7.32 -10.43 6.96
CA THR A 156 7.73 -10.14 8.34
C THR A 156 7.73 -11.41 9.20
N ILE A 157 6.66 -12.20 9.17
CA ILE A 157 6.57 -13.47 9.91
C ILE A 157 7.66 -14.44 9.46
N SER A 158 7.84 -14.59 8.15
CA SER A 158 8.89 -15.47 7.58
C SER A 158 10.28 -15.04 8.03
N SER A 159 10.55 -13.73 8.08
CA SER A 159 11.83 -13.18 8.54
C SER A 159 12.07 -13.41 10.03
N ILE A 160 11.02 -13.30 10.87
CA ILE A 160 11.08 -13.60 12.30
C ILE A 160 11.32 -15.09 12.53
N TYR A 161 10.62 -15.96 11.79
CA TYR A 161 10.79 -17.41 11.87
C TYR A 161 12.24 -17.82 11.57
N LEU A 162 12.82 -17.30 10.49
CA LEU A 162 14.21 -17.55 10.12
C LEU A 162 15.20 -17.06 11.18
N LEU A 163 14.93 -15.91 11.82
CA LEU A 163 15.76 -15.42 12.92
C LEU A 163 15.71 -16.36 14.13
N ILE A 164 14.51 -16.81 14.53
CA ILE A 164 14.33 -17.74 15.65
C ILE A 164 15.09 -19.04 15.38
N GLN A 165 14.95 -19.60 14.17
CA GLN A 165 15.65 -20.82 13.79
C GLN A 165 17.17 -20.65 13.83
N ARG A 166 17.70 -19.52 13.33
CA ARG A 166 19.13 -19.21 13.39
C ARG A 166 19.65 -19.06 14.82
N ASN A 167 18.88 -18.43 15.70
CA ASN A 167 19.23 -18.29 17.11
C ASN A 167 19.25 -19.64 17.85
N ARG A 168 18.29 -20.54 17.54
CA ARG A 168 18.28 -21.90 18.08
C ARG A 168 19.52 -22.69 17.69
N LEU A 169 19.90 -22.64 16.41
CA LEU A 169 21.10 -23.32 15.91
C LEU A 169 22.39 -22.77 16.55
N ARG A 170 22.51 -21.44 16.68
CA ARG A 170 23.64 -20.82 17.37
C ARG A 170 23.75 -21.29 18.83
N ASN A 171 22.63 -21.37 19.55
CA ASN A 171 22.61 -21.80 20.94
C ASN A 171 22.97 -23.29 21.12
N GLN A 172 22.73 -24.13 20.11
CA GLN A 172 23.17 -25.53 20.12
C GLN A 172 24.68 -25.63 19.93
N ILE A 173 25.27 -24.85 19.03
CA ILE A 173 26.72 -24.83 18.78
C ILE A 173 27.51 -24.29 19.98
N VAL A 174 26.97 -23.35 20.74
CA VAL A 174 27.63 -22.79 21.94
C VAL A 174 27.58 -23.76 23.14
N ARG A 175 26.68 -24.74 23.13
CA ARG A 175 26.49 -25.70 24.23
C ARG A 175 27.08 -27.09 23.98
N GLY A 176 27.49 -27.40 22.76
CA GLY A 176 28.15 -28.66 22.38
C GLY A 176 29.65 -28.46 22.23
#